data_AF-A0AAV6B1K6-F1
#
_entry.id   AF-A0AAV6B1K6-F1
#
_cell.length_a   1.000
_cell.length_b   1.000
_cell.length_c   1.000
_cell.angle_alpha   90.00
_cell.angle_beta   90.00
_cell.angle_gamma   90.00
#
_symmetry.space_group_name_H-M   'P 1'
#
loop_
_entity.id
_entity.type
_entity.pdbx_description
1 polymer ?
#
loop_
_entity_poly.entity_id
_entity_poly.type
_entity_poly.pdbx_seq_one_letter_code
_entity_poly.pdbx_strand_id
1 'polypeptide(L)'
;MVGSRKEISRFQILPSVWRAYSRSGDYRNPQTAWRVAEKILADRGRDFEQATQREWDYVDIYLMWNAPGQYRRAKWDRRKLSRVVLKRAQRFANLMEERSRVYASPTVARNNVSPAVP
;
A
#
# COMPACT_ATOMS: atom_id res chain seq x y z
N MET A 1 3.30 -19.65 1.64
CA MET A 1 3.39 -19.32 3.07
C MET A 1 2.28 -18.34 3.43
N VAL A 2 1.78 -18.50 4.63
CA VAL A 2 0.71 -17.72 5.25
C VAL A 2 1.40 -16.86 6.32
N GLY A 3 1.14 -15.55 6.35
CA GLY A 3 1.78 -14.65 7.33
C GLY A 3 1.41 -14.99 8.78
N SER A 4 2.07 -14.37 9.76
CA SER A 4 1.89 -14.66 11.19
C SER A 4 0.44 -14.50 11.70
N ARG A 5 -0.41 -13.79 10.95
CA ARG A 5 -1.83 -13.57 11.24
C ARG A 5 -2.80 -14.26 10.28
N LYS A 6 -2.38 -15.38 9.68
CA LYS A 6 -3.14 -16.06 8.62
C LYS A 6 -3.27 -15.24 7.33
N GLU A 7 -2.36 -14.29 7.11
CA GLU A 7 -2.36 -13.43 5.92
C GLU A 7 -2.05 -14.24 4.66
N ILE A 8 -2.71 -13.89 3.57
CA ILE A 8 -2.64 -14.56 2.28
C ILE A 8 -2.09 -13.61 1.22
N SER A 9 -1.66 -14.20 0.10
CA SER A 9 -1.02 -13.52 -1.04
C SER A 9 0.33 -12.87 -0.72
N ARG A 10 1.00 -12.41 -1.78
CA ARG A 10 2.26 -11.66 -1.68
C ARG A 10 2.13 -10.30 -0.98
N PHE A 11 0.90 -9.79 -0.84
CA PHE A 11 0.61 -8.50 -0.20
C PHE A 11 0.16 -8.63 1.25
N GLN A 12 0.22 -9.85 1.83
CA GLN A 12 -0.11 -10.10 3.24
C GLN A 12 -1.51 -9.60 3.63
N ILE A 13 -2.51 -9.87 2.79
CA ILE A 13 -3.89 -9.44 3.01
C ILE A 13 -4.57 -10.43 3.97
N LEU A 14 -5.37 -9.95 4.93
CA LEU A 14 -6.18 -10.83 5.78
C LEU A 14 -7.29 -11.52 4.97
N PRO A 15 -7.61 -12.81 5.20
CA PRO A 15 -8.65 -13.52 4.46
C PRO A 15 -10.04 -12.87 4.52
N SER A 16 -10.40 -12.25 5.65
CA SER A 16 -11.65 -11.49 5.79
C SER A 16 -11.67 -10.27 4.88
N VAL A 17 -10.55 -9.54 4.80
CA VAL A 17 -10.41 -8.38 3.92
C VAL A 17 -10.43 -8.84 2.47
N TRP A 18 -9.69 -9.88 2.10
CA TRP A 18 -9.70 -10.41 0.73
C TRP A 18 -11.13 -10.73 0.25
N ARG A 19 -11.91 -11.44 1.08
CA ARG A 19 -13.30 -11.81 0.75
C ARG A 19 -14.23 -10.62 0.52
N ALA A 20 -13.94 -9.46 1.11
CA ALA A 20 -14.70 -8.24 0.87
C ALA A 20 -14.46 -7.66 -0.55
N TYR A 21 -13.33 -8.00 -1.19
CA TYR A 21 -12.91 -7.41 -2.47
C TYR A 21 -12.81 -8.43 -3.62
N SER A 22 -12.84 -9.74 -3.32
CA SER A 22 -12.77 -10.81 -4.31
C SER A 22 -13.39 -12.11 -3.81
N ARG A 23 -14.06 -12.83 -4.72
CA ARG A 23 -14.54 -14.20 -4.51
C ARG A 23 -13.50 -15.26 -4.89
N SER A 24 -12.41 -14.89 -5.56
CA SER A 24 -11.38 -15.84 -6.00
C SER A 24 -10.62 -16.40 -4.79
N GLY A 25 -10.38 -17.72 -4.78
CA GLY A 25 -9.47 -18.38 -3.84
C GLY A 25 -8.01 -18.38 -4.30
N ASP A 26 -7.71 -17.83 -5.48
CA ASP A 26 -6.37 -17.87 -6.07
C ASP A 26 -5.48 -16.75 -5.52
N TYR A 27 -5.00 -16.96 -4.30
CA TYR A 27 -4.14 -15.99 -3.61
C TYR A 27 -2.71 -15.94 -4.15
N ARG A 28 -2.31 -16.93 -4.96
CA ARG A 28 -0.94 -17.08 -5.46
C ARG A 28 -0.76 -16.47 -6.85
N ASN A 29 -1.83 -16.39 -7.64
CA ASN A 29 -1.80 -15.71 -8.92
C ASN A 29 -1.44 -14.22 -8.74
N PRO A 30 -0.32 -13.76 -9.30
CA PRO A 30 0.20 -12.42 -9.02
C PRO A 30 -0.71 -11.31 -9.58
N GLN A 31 -1.34 -11.53 -10.74
CA GLN A 31 -2.28 -10.56 -11.32
C GLN A 31 -3.55 -10.44 -10.47
N THR A 32 -4.08 -11.56 -9.96
CA THR A 32 -5.26 -11.57 -9.08
C THR A 32 -4.93 -10.87 -7.76
N ALA A 33 -3.81 -11.21 -7.14
CA ALA A 33 -3.36 -10.56 -5.92
C ALA A 33 -3.14 -9.04 -6.11
N TRP A 34 -2.58 -8.62 -7.25
CA TRP A 34 -2.39 -7.21 -7.58
C TRP A 34 -3.72 -6.46 -7.68
N ARG A 35 -4.67 -6.97 -8.48
CA ARG A 35 -5.98 -6.33 -8.65
C ARG A 35 -6.74 -6.20 -7.33
N VAL A 36 -6.62 -7.19 -6.44
CA VAL A 36 -7.25 -7.12 -5.11
C VAL A 36 -6.58 -6.05 -4.23
N ALA A 37 -5.25 -6.01 -4.21
CA ALA A 37 -4.52 -4.99 -3.46
C ALA A 37 -4.82 -3.57 -3.94
N GLU A 38 -4.89 -3.37 -5.26
CA GLU A 38 -5.23 -2.09 -5.89
C GLU A 38 -6.62 -1.61 -5.47
N LYS A 39 -7.64 -2.47 -5.53
CA LYS A 39 -9.00 -2.10 -5.07
C LYS A 39 -9.04 -1.73 -3.59
N ILE A 40 -8.34 -2.50 -2.73
CA ILE A 40 -8.26 -2.20 -1.30
C ILE A 40 -7.63 -0.83 -1.06
N LEU A 41 -6.53 -0.53 -1.74
CA LEU A 41 -5.83 0.74 -1.56
C LEU A 41 -6.65 1.91 -2.11
N ALA A 42 -7.28 1.76 -3.27
CA ALA A 42 -8.16 2.77 -3.86
C ALA A 42 -9.34 3.11 -2.93
N ASP A 43 -10.01 2.11 -2.38
CA ASP A 43 -11.13 2.32 -1.45
C ASP A 43 -10.69 3.04 -0.17
N ARG A 44 -9.52 2.66 0.37
CA ARG A 44 -8.95 3.32 1.56
C ARG A 44 -8.49 4.76 1.25
N GLY A 45 -7.93 4.99 0.07
CA GLY A 45 -7.53 6.32 -0.40
C GLY A 45 -8.73 7.26 -0.52
N ARG A 46 -9.82 6.79 -1.15
CA ARG A 46 -11.08 7.57 -1.23
C ARG A 46 -11.65 7.91 0.14
N ASP A 47 -11.67 6.96 1.08
CA ASP A 47 -12.11 7.20 2.46
C ASP A 47 -11.26 8.26 3.17
N PHE A 48 -9.93 8.21 2.97
CA PHE A 48 -9.01 9.22 3.50
C PHE A 48 -9.23 10.61 2.89
N GLU A 49 -9.31 10.70 1.56
CA GLU A 49 -9.50 11.96 0.84
C GLU A 49 -10.84 12.61 1.22
N GLN A 50 -11.93 11.84 1.25
CA GLN A 50 -13.24 12.33 1.68
C GLN A 50 -13.21 12.86 3.11
N ALA A 51 -12.56 12.15 4.02
CA ALA A 51 -12.54 12.52 5.44
C ALA A 51 -11.58 13.67 5.77
N THR A 52 -10.55 13.92 4.94
CA THR A 52 -9.47 14.86 5.29
C THR A 52 -9.30 16.01 4.31
N GLN A 53 -9.80 15.88 3.08
CA GLN A 53 -9.56 16.82 1.97
C GLN A 53 -8.05 17.05 1.71
N ARG A 54 -7.22 16.04 1.96
CA ARG A 54 -5.78 16.07 1.72
C ARG A 54 -5.40 14.97 0.73
N GLU A 55 -4.36 15.24 -0.05
CA GLU A 55 -3.62 14.19 -0.76
C GLU A 55 -2.85 13.34 0.26
N TRP A 56 -2.73 12.05 -0.03
CA TRP A 56 -1.94 11.12 0.79
C TRP A 56 -0.48 11.11 0.35
N ASP A 57 0.44 10.99 1.31
CA ASP A 57 1.86 10.72 1.05
C ASP A 57 2.22 9.23 1.33
N TYR A 58 3.51 8.89 1.23
CA TYR A 58 3.96 7.52 1.52
C TYR A 58 3.74 7.08 2.98
N VAL A 59 3.71 8.02 3.93
CA VAL A 59 3.36 7.71 5.33
C VAL A 59 1.89 7.33 5.41
N ASP A 60 1.00 8.09 4.76
CA ASP A 60 -0.43 7.79 4.71
C ASP A 60 -0.72 6.45 4.04
N ILE A 61 -0.07 6.16 2.90
CA ILE A 61 -0.18 4.85 2.23
C ILE A 61 0.18 3.72 3.18
N TYR A 62 1.31 3.83 3.89
CA TYR A 62 1.74 2.80 4.83
C TYR A 62 0.71 2.58 5.94
N LEU A 63 0.19 3.67 6.51
CA LEU A 63 -0.80 3.62 7.59
C LEU A 63 -2.14 3.05 7.11
N MET A 64 -2.60 3.46 5.94
CA MET A 64 -3.78 2.90 5.28
C MET A 64 -3.59 1.41 4.99
N TRP A 65 -2.40 0.95 4.63
CA TRP A 65 -2.15 -0.46 4.36
C TRP A 65 -2.06 -1.31 5.64
N ASN A 66 -1.18 -0.92 6.56
CA ASN A 66 -0.74 -1.75 7.69
C ASN A 66 -1.55 -1.55 8.98
N ALA A 67 -2.16 -0.38 9.15
CA ALA A 67 -2.91 -0.04 10.37
C ALA A 67 -4.22 0.74 10.10
N PRO A 68 -5.03 0.36 9.08
CA PRO A 68 -6.17 1.17 8.62
C PRO A 68 -7.16 1.48 9.75
N GLY A 69 -7.51 0.49 10.57
CA GLY A 69 -8.44 0.68 11.69
C GLY A 69 -7.87 1.53 12.84
N GLN A 70 -6.55 1.55 13.04
CA GLN A 70 -5.94 2.48 14.02
C GLN A 70 -5.93 3.90 13.45
N TYR A 71 -5.59 4.05 12.18
CA TYR A 71 -5.50 5.36 11.55
C TYR A 71 -6.87 6.05 11.41
N ARG A 72 -7.90 5.30 11.02
CA ARG A 72 -9.29 5.80 10.99
C ARG A 72 -9.79 6.18 12.38
N ARG A 73 -9.54 5.36 13.42
CA ARG A 73 -9.91 5.70 14.82
C ARG A 73 -9.19 6.95 15.33
N ALA A 74 -7.96 7.19 14.86
CA ALA A 74 -7.22 8.41 15.12
C ALA A 74 -7.75 9.62 14.33
N LYS A 75 -8.84 9.49 13.57
CA LYS A 75 -9.37 10.52 12.65
C LYS A 75 -8.32 11.01 11.67
N TRP A 76 -7.50 10.09 11.17
CA TRP A 76 -6.43 10.39 10.21
C TRP A 76 -5.37 11.38 10.74
N ASP A 77 -5.28 11.54 12.06
CA ASP A 77 -4.26 12.37 12.71
C ASP A 77 -3.08 11.49 13.14
N ARG A 78 -1.96 11.65 12.43
CA ARG A 78 -0.72 10.89 12.68
C ARG A 78 -0.21 11.10 14.12
N ARG A 79 -0.46 12.26 14.74
CA ARG A 79 0.00 12.56 16.11
C ARG A 79 -0.68 11.70 17.18
N LYS A 80 -1.83 11.11 16.85
CA LYS A 80 -2.58 10.21 17.74
C LYS A 80 -2.16 8.75 17.62
N LEU A 81 -1.21 8.44 16.74
CA LEU A 81 -0.68 7.09 16.57
C LEU A 81 0.53 6.83 17.47
N SER A 82 0.77 5.56 17.79
CA SER A 82 1.93 5.18 18.60
C SER A 82 3.24 5.50 17.87
N ARG A 83 4.27 5.89 18.64
CA ARG A 83 5.61 6.19 18.10
C ARG A 83 6.19 5.02 17.30
N VAL A 84 5.88 3.78 17.67
CA VAL A 84 6.35 2.58 16.96
C VAL A 84 5.75 2.48 15.56
N VAL A 85 4.44 2.73 15.42
CA VAL A 85 3.76 2.72 14.11
C VAL A 85 4.31 3.85 13.23
N LEU A 86 4.46 5.04 13.77
CA LEU A 86 5.02 6.18 13.03
C LEU A 86 6.46 5.94 12.56
N LYS A 87 7.32 5.36 13.41
CA LYS A 87 8.70 5.02 13.01
C LYS A 87 8.74 4.03 11.83
N ARG A 88 7.83 3.05 11.80
CA ARG A 88 7.74 2.10 10.69
C ARG A 88 7.25 2.76 9.41
N ALA A 89 6.22 3.60 9.52
CA ALA A 89 5.68 4.35 8.39
C ALA A 89 6.74 5.31 7.80
N GLN A 90 7.50 6.01 8.65
CA GLN A 90 8.56 6.90 8.20
C GLN A 90 9.70 6.15 7.50
N ARG A 91 10.11 4.98 8.02
CA ARG A 91 11.12 4.15 7.35
C ARG A 91 10.66 3.73 5.95
N PHE A 92 9.40 3.35 5.81
CA PHE A 92 8.82 3.06 4.51
C PHE A 92 8.82 4.29 3.59
N ALA A 93 8.37 5.45 4.08
CA ALA A 93 8.35 6.68 3.30
C ALA A 93 9.74 7.06 2.79
N ASN A 94 10.76 7.03 3.65
CA ASN A 94 12.14 7.31 3.25
C ASN A 94 12.62 6.38 2.12
N LEU A 95 12.30 5.08 2.19
CA LEU A 95 12.66 4.12 1.14
C LEU A 95 11.94 4.40 -0.18
N MET A 96 10.66 4.79 -0.11
CA MET A 96 9.86 5.09 -1.30
C MET A 96 10.24 6.41 -1.94
N GLU A 97 10.56 7.42 -1.15
CA GLU A 97 11.12 8.69 -1.64
C GLU A 97 12.43 8.44 -2.38
N GLU A 98 13.34 7.66 -1.80
CA GLU A 98 14.61 7.32 -2.44
C GLU A 98 14.39 6.55 -3.75
N ARG A 99 13.52 5.54 -3.74
CA ARG A 99 13.15 4.81 -4.97
C ARG A 99 12.55 5.74 -6.02
N SER A 100 11.65 6.65 -5.61
CA SER A 100 11.00 7.59 -6.52
C SER A 100 12.01 8.52 -7.17
N ARG A 101 13.00 9.00 -6.41
CA ARG A 101 14.11 9.82 -6.94
C ARG A 101 14.94 9.04 -7.97
N VAL A 102 15.27 7.79 -7.68
CA VAL A 102 16.01 6.92 -8.62
C VAL A 102 15.22 6.71 -9.91
N TYR A 103 13.91 6.41 -9.85
CA TYR A 103 13.09 6.17 -11.04
C TYR A 103 12.70 7.45 -11.79
N ALA A 104 12.61 8.59 -11.10
CA ALA A 104 12.44 9.90 -11.72
C ALA A 104 13.75 10.43 -12.35
N SER A 105 14.89 9.78 -12.11
CA SER A 105 16.16 10.22 -12.67
C SER A 105 16.21 9.93 -14.19
N PRO A 106 16.61 10.92 -15.02
CA PRO A 106 16.64 10.78 -16.49
C PRO A 106 17.45 9.59 -16.99
N THR A 107 18.49 9.20 -16.26
CA THR A 107 19.37 8.07 -16.58
C THR A 107 18.66 6.72 -16.48
N VAL A 108 17.78 6.52 -15.49
CA VAL A 108 17.01 5.27 -15.34
C VAL A 108 15.84 5.25 -16.33
N ALA A 109 15.20 6.39 -16.56
CA ALA A 109 14.13 6.52 -17.54
C ALA A 109 14.58 6.13 -18.97
N ARG A 110 15.82 6.48 -19.36
CA ARG A 110 16.42 6.09 -20.65
C ARG A 110 16.72 4.59 -20.75
N ASN A 111 17.09 3.94 -19.65
CA ASN A 111 17.45 2.52 -19.64
C ASN A 111 16.25 1.57 -19.51
N ASN A 112 15.06 2.10 -19.17
CA ASN A 112 13.80 1.34 -19.11
C ASN A 112 13.00 1.37 -20.44
N VAL A 113 13.53 1.98 -21.49
CA VAL A 113 13.02 1.79 -22.85
C VAL A 113 13.66 0.51 -23.39
N SER A 114 13.08 -0.66 -23.09
CA SER A 114 13.42 -1.87 -23.83
C SER A 114 12.98 -1.72 -25.29
N PRO A 115 13.75 -2.28 -26.25
CA PRO A 115 13.41 -2.19 -27.66
C PRO A 115 12.08 -2.88 -27.93
N ALA A 116 11.34 -2.35 -28.90
CA ALA A 116 10.20 -3.03 -29.49
C ALA A 116 10.59 -4.48 -29.80
N VAL A 117 9.83 -5.43 -29.24
CA VAL A 117 9.97 -6.84 -29.61
C VAL A 117 9.44 -6.96 -31.06
N PRO A 118 10.17 -7.62 -31.97
CA PRO A 118 9.76 -7.78 -33.36
C PRO A 118 8.48 -8.61 -33.52
#